data_AF-A0A661GQ96-F1
#
_entry.id   AF-A0A661GQ96-F1
#
_cell.length_a   1.000
_cell.length_b   1.000
_cell.length_c   1.000
_cell.angle_alpha   90.00
_cell.angle_beta   90.00
_cell.angle_gamma   90.00
#
_symmetry.space_group_name_H-M   'P 1'
#
loop_
_entity.id
_entity.type
_entity.pdbx_description
1 polymer ?
#
loop_
_entity_poly.entity_id
_entity_poly.type
_entity_poly.pdbx_seq_one_letter_code
_entity_poly.pdbx_strand_id
1 'polypeptide(L)'
;IVLCADLKSWENQPDRYWVNAPKEVQEFMVPAIDDYYRGKDKVQRDEAMRSCGIAAQTLMLAAKSMGYDSCPMDGFDFDKVAELIRLPHDHVIAMFVAIGKGTKDAWPRPGQLTLDEVVIKNSFDKSKHL
;
A
#
# COMPACT_ATOMS: atom_id res chain seq x y z
N ILE A 1 -5.09 6.24 11.93
CA ILE A 1 -4.00 6.66 11.01
C ILE A 1 -4.56 6.67 9.61
N VAL A 2 -4.35 7.74 8.84
CA VAL A 2 -4.74 7.80 7.42
C VAL A 2 -3.49 7.52 6.59
N LEU A 3 -3.52 6.47 5.77
CA LEU A 3 -2.41 6.15 4.88
C LEU A 3 -2.67 6.77 3.51
N CYS A 4 -1.77 7.66 3.11
CA CYS A 4 -1.78 8.32 1.82
C CYS A 4 -0.51 7.98 1.04
N ALA A 5 -0.61 8.04 -0.29
CA ALA A 5 0.53 7.91 -1.18
C ALA A 5 0.57 9.06 -2.17
N ASP A 6 1.78 9.57 -2.43
CA ASP A 6 2.08 10.49 -3.52
C ASP A 6 2.26 9.68 -4.83
N LEU A 7 1.33 9.84 -5.77
CA LEU A 7 1.37 9.16 -7.07
C LEU A 7 2.50 9.69 -7.96
N LYS A 8 3.03 10.88 -7.66
CA LYS A 8 4.08 11.58 -8.41
C LYS A 8 5.41 11.63 -7.66
N SER A 9 5.54 10.84 -6.59
CA SER A 9 6.78 10.73 -5.81
C SER A 9 8.01 10.33 -6.63
N TRP A 10 7.81 9.66 -7.76
CA TRP A 10 8.84 9.26 -8.70
C TRP A 10 9.40 10.41 -9.56
N GLU A 11 8.62 11.49 -9.81
CA GLU A 11 9.07 12.67 -10.55
C GLU A 11 9.49 13.82 -9.62
N ASN A 12 9.00 13.82 -8.38
CA ASN A 12 9.26 14.84 -7.37
C ASN A 12 10.59 14.60 -6.63
N GLN A 13 11.72 14.91 -7.29
CA GLN A 13 13.10 14.76 -6.76
C GLN A 13 13.40 13.35 -6.24
N PRO A 14 13.31 12.30 -7.10
CA PRO A 14 13.50 10.92 -6.68
C PRO A 14 14.90 10.62 -6.12
N ASP A 15 15.91 11.39 -6.50
CA ASP A 15 17.29 11.31 -5.98
C ASP A 15 17.36 11.46 -4.45
N ARG A 16 16.42 12.19 -3.84
CA ARG A 16 16.34 12.38 -2.38
C ARG A 16 16.17 11.07 -1.59
N TYR A 17 15.64 10.01 -2.20
CA TYR A 17 15.50 8.70 -1.56
C TYR A 17 16.78 7.85 -1.66
N TRP A 18 17.71 8.25 -2.53
CA TRP A 18 18.92 7.51 -2.88
C TRP A 18 20.20 8.18 -2.39
N VAL A 19 20.11 9.23 -1.56
CA VAL A 19 21.26 10.01 -1.08
C VAL A 19 22.35 9.18 -0.40
N ASN A 20 21.97 8.04 0.18
CA ASN A 20 22.87 7.12 0.86
C ASN A 20 23.39 5.99 -0.03
N ALA A 21 22.91 5.88 -1.27
CA ALA A 21 23.38 4.88 -2.23
C ALA A 21 24.71 5.34 -2.87
N PRO A 22 25.59 4.41 -3.31
CA PRO A 22 26.76 4.75 -4.11
C PRO A 22 26.36 5.55 -5.35
N LYS A 23 27.24 6.45 -5.81
CA LYS A 23 26.95 7.36 -6.94
C LYS A 23 26.55 6.59 -8.20
N GLU A 24 27.25 5.50 -8.49
CA GLU A 24 27.00 4.66 -9.65
C GLU A 24 25.60 4.03 -9.62
N VAL A 25 25.08 3.74 -8.42
CA VAL A 25 23.71 3.26 -8.23
C VAL A 25 22.70 4.39 -8.43
N GLN A 26 22.98 5.58 -7.91
CA GLN A 26 22.10 6.74 -8.11
C GLN A 26 21.95 7.09 -9.59
N GLU A 27 23.08 7.15 -10.31
CA GLU A 27 23.16 7.47 -11.74
C GLU A 27 22.40 6.47 -12.61
N PHE A 28 22.30 5.20 -12.17
CA PHE A 28 21.50 4.18 -12.83
C PHE A 28 20.02 4.21 -12.41
N MET A 29 19.75 4.28 -11.11
CA MET A 29 18.40 4.09 -10.58
C MET A 29 17.48 5.27 -10.85
N VAL A 30 17.99 6.51 -10.77
CA VAL A 30 17.15 7.70 -10.94
C VAL A 30 16.53 7.76 -12.35
N PRO A 31 17.29 7.57 -13.45
CA PRO A 31 16.69 7.45 -14.78
C PRO A 31 15.77 6.23 -14.94
N ALA A 32 16.13 5.08 -14.36
CA ALA A 32 15.32 3.87 -14.45
C ALA A 32 13.94 4.01 -13.76
N ILE A 33 13.86 4.77 -12.66
CA ILE A 33 12.60 5.11 -11.99
C ILE A 33 11.72 5.91 -12.95
N ASP A 34 12.30 6.91 -13.63
CA ASP A 34 11.58 7.73 -14.60
C ASP A 34 10.95 6.86 -15.71
N ASP A 35 11.78 6.03 -16.35
CA ASP A 35 11.33 5.11 -17.40
C ASP A 35 10.26 4.12 -16.92
N TYR A 36 10.33 3.72 -15.64
CA TYR A 36 9.38 2.77 -15.06
C TYR A 36 7.99 3.38 -14.85
N TYR A 37 7.90 4.66 -14.46
CA TYR A 37 6.64 5.30 -14.08
C TYR A 37 6.07 6.28 -15.11
N ARG A 38 6.91 6.91 -15.93
CA ARG A 38 6.48 7.97 -16.85
C ARG A 38 5.42 7.46 -17.85
N GLY A 39 4.30 8.18 -17.91
CA GLY A 39 3.16 7.84 -18.78
C GLY A 39 2.41 6.57 -18.40
N LYS A 40 2.68 5.98 -17.22
CA LYS A 40 2.12 4.70 -16.77
C LYS A 40 1.30 4.87 -15.48
N ASP A 41 0.19 5.61 -15.56
CA ASP A 41 -0.63 5.97 -14.39
C ASP A 41 -1.13 4.75 -13.59
N LYS A 42 -1.44 3.64 -14.27
CA LYS A 42 -1.80 2.39 -13.60
C LYS A 42 -0.65 1.84 -12.74
N VAL A 43 0.59 1.89 -13.25
CA VAL A 43 1.78 1.44 -12.50
C VAL A 43 2.01 2.34 -11.28
N GLN A 44 1.89 3.66 -11.46
CA GLN A 44 2.00 4.63 -10.35
C GLN A 44 0.99 4.31 -9.24
N ARG A 45 -0.28 4.10 -9.60
CA ARG A 45 -1.34 3.72 -8.66
C ARG A 45 -1.05 2.37 -7.99
N ASP A 46 -0.73 1.35 -8.76
CA ASP A 46 -0.60 -0.02 -8.24
C ASP A 46 0.58 -0.13 -7.27
N GLU A 47 1.70 0.56 -7.52
CA GLU A 47 2.85 0.61 -6.60
C GLU A 47 2.58 1.45 -5.35
N ALA A 48 1.82 2.55 -5.48
CA ALA A 48 1.34 3.31 -4.33
C ALA A 48 0.48 2.44 -3.39
N MET A 49 -0.46 1.66 -3.96
CA MET A 49 -1.31 0.75 -3.19
C MET A 49 -0.54 -0.41 -2.58
N ARG A 50 0.42 -1.00 -3.31
CA ARG A 50 1.28 -2.08 -2.80
C ARG A 50 2.10 -1.61 -1.60
N SER A 51 2.73 -0.44 -1.72
CA SER A 51 3.51 0.19 -0.64
C SER A 51 2.65 0.47 0.58
N CYS A 52 1.47 1.06 0.38
CA CYS A 52 0.53 1.33 1.47
C CYS A 52 0.03 0.05 2.15
N GLY A 53 -0.26 -1.01 1.40
CA GLY A 53 -0.69 -2.30 1.95
C GLY A 53 0.38 -2.94 2.84
N ILE A 54 1.65 -2.92 2.40
CA ILE A 54 2.78 -3.41 3.20
C ILE A 54 2.97 -2.57 4.47
N ALA A 55 2.91 -1.25 4.35
CA ALA A 55 3.01 -0.34 5.49
C ALA A 55 1.85 -0.55 6.49
N ALA A 56 0.62 -0.68 6.00
CA ALA A 56 -0.57 -0.92 6.81
C ALA A 56 -0.45 -2.22 7.60
N GLN A 57 -0.11 -3.32 6.93
CA GLN A 57 0.03 -4.62 7.59
C GLN A 57 1.15 -4.60 8.63
N THR A 58 2.27 -3.95 8.33
CA THR A 58 3.38 -3.78 9.28
C THR A 58 2.95 -3.01 10.52
N LEU A 59 2.21 -1.91 10.32
CA LEU A 59 1.65 -1.09 11.39
C LEU A 59 0.65 -1.89 12.25
N MET A 60 -0.21 -2.69 11.64
CA MET A 60 -1.19 -3.53 12.35
C MET A 60 -0.50 -4.61 13.20
N LEU A 61 0.54 -5.25 12.67
CA LEU A 61 1.34 -6.25 13.41
C LEU A 61 2.11 -5.60 14.57
N ALA A 62 2.68 -4.42 14.36
CA ALA A 62 3.34 -3.65 15.42
C ALA A 62 2.36 -3.22 16.52
N ALA A 63 1.18 -2.74 16.15
CA ALA A 63 0.13 -2.44 17.12
C ALA A 63 -0.22 -3.67 17.97
N LYS A 64 -0.35 -4.84 17.32
CA LYS A 64 -0.66 -6.09 18.02
C LYS A 64 0.44 -6.53 18.98
N SER A 65 1.71 -6.43 18.60
CA SER A 65 2.84 -6.77 19.48
C SER A 65 2.93 -5.86 20.70
N MET A 66 2.42 -4.63 20.60
CA MET A 66 2.32 -3.65 21.68
C MET A 66 1.04 -3.80 22.54
N GLY A 67 0.22 -4.82 22.30
CA GLY A 67 -1.02 -5.07 23.06
C GLY A 67 -2.23 -4.23 22.62
N TYR A 68 -2.17 -3.61 21.44
CA TYR A 68 -3.31 -2.94 20.83
C TYR A 68 -4.03 -3.85 19.83
N ASP A 69 -5.30 -3.53 19.55
CA ASP A 69 -6.01 -4.06 18.40
C ASP A 69 -6.01 -3.04 17.26
N SER A 70 -6.22 -3.52 16.05
CA SER A 70 -6.25 -2.69 14.85
C SER A 70 -7.30 -3.15 13.84
N CYS A 71 -7.76 -2.20 13.02
CA CYS A 71 -8.74 -2.46 11.95
C CYS A 71 -8.38 -1.63 10.72
N PRO A 72 -8.07 -2.26 9.57
CA PRO A 72 -7.97 -1.57 8.29
C PRO A 72 -9.37 -1.19 7.83
N MET A 73 -9.56 0.02 7.31
CA MET A 73 -10.85 0.52 6.88
C MET A 73 -10.73 1.21 5.53
N ASP A 74 -11.67 0.93 4.64
CA ASP A 74 -11.86 1.53 3.32
C ASP A 74 -13.33 1.93 3.07
N GLY A 75 -14.24 1.66 4.01
CA GLY A 75 -15.68 1.94 3.89
C GLY A 75 -16.10 3.39 4.21
N PHE A 76 -15.29 4.39 3.86
CA PHE A 76 -15.57 5.81 4.08
C PHE A 76 -15.62 6.60 2.77
N ASP A 77 -16.11 7.84 2.83
CA ASP A 77 -16.08 8.77 1.70
C ASP A 77 -14.66 9.35 1.52
N PHE A 78 -13.95 8.87 0.50
CA PHE A 78 -12.58 9.26 0.21
C PHE A 78 -12.46 10.75 -0.10
N ASP A 79 -13.41 11.33 -0.83
CA ASP A 79 -13.39 12.74 -1.24
C ASP A 79 -13.59 13.65 -0.04
N LYS A 80 -14.54 13.32 0.84
CA LYS A 80 -14.77 14.08 2.08
C LYS A 80 -13.59 14.03 3.03
N VAL A 81 -12.91 12.89 3.11
CA VAL A 81 -11.69 12.77 3.90
C VAL A 81 -10.56 13.56 3.27
N ALA A 82 -10.38 13.47 1.95
CA ALA A 82 -9.36 14.23 1.22
C ALA A 82 -9.53 15.74 1.45
N GLU A 83 -10.77 16.24 1.38
CA GLU A 83 -11.11 17.63 1.73
C GLU A 83 -10.72 17.95 3.19
N LEU A 84 -11.12 17.11 4.14
CA LEU A 84 -10.87 17.31 5.56
C LEU A 84 -9.37 17.40 5.91
N ILE A 85 -8.55 16.54 5.30
CA ILE A 85 -7.10 16.52 5.56
C ILE A 85 -6.31 17.45 4.63
N ARG A 86 -7.00 18.13 3.70
CA ARG A 86 -6.40 18.96 2.64
C ARG A 86 -5.38 18.17 1.83
N LEU A 87 -5.80 17.00 1.36
CA LEU A 87 -4.97 16.08 0.58
C LEU A 87 -4.52 16.77 -0.73
N PRO A 88 -3.23 16.77 -1.06
CA PRO A 88 -2.75 17.26 -2.35
C PRO A 88 -3.38 16.48 -3.52
N HIS A 89 -3.56 17.15 -4.65
CA HIS A 89 -4.23 16.59 -5.84
C HIS A 89 -3.51 15.39 -6.47
N ASP A 90 -2.20 15.26 -6.24
CA ASP A 90 -1.33 14.17 -6.70
C ASP A 90 -1.25 13.02 -5.69
N HIS A 91 -1.96 13.12 -4.57
CA HIS A 91 -2.02 12.09 -3.55
C HIS A 91 -3.34 11.33 -3.57
N VAL A 92 -3.27 10.09 -3.09
CA VAL A 92 -4.44 9.22 -2.88
C VAL A 92 -4.45 8.68 -1.47
N ILE A 93 -5.64 8.50 -0.91
CA ILE A 93 -5.83 7.75 0.33
C ILE A 93 -5.94 6.27 -0.04
N ALA A 94 -5.10 5.44 0.57
CA ALA A 94 -5.15 3.99 0.37
C ALA A 94 -6.14 3.32 1.33
N MET A 95 -6.02 3.63 2.63
CA MET A 95 -6.90 3.12 3.68
C MET A 95 -6.70 3.91 4.98
N PHE A 96 -7.55 3.65 5.95
CA PHE A 96 -7.28 3.97 7.35
C PHE A 96 -6.84 2.74 8.12
N VAL A 97 -6.06 2.96 9.17
CA VAL A 97 -5.82 1.96 10.21
C VAL A 97 -6.27 2.56 11.53
N ALA A 98 -7.38 2.07 12.08
CA ALA A 98 -7.78 2.34 13.45
C ALA A 98 -6.91 1.50 14.39
N ILE A 99 -6.42 2.09 15.48
CA ILE A 99 -5.61 1.43 16.49
C ILE A 99 -6.12 1.86 17.86
N GLY A 100 -6.32 0.91 18.76
CA GLY A 100 -6.80 1.19 20.10
C GLY A 100 -6.80 -0.04 20.98
N LYS A 101 -7.23 0.11 22.24
CA LYS A 101 -7.44 -1.04 23.13
C LYS A 101 -8.81 -1.65 22.84
N GLY A 102 -8.85 -2.95 22.57
CA GLY A 102 -10.11 -3.68 22.42
C GLY A 102 -10.97 -3.55 23.67
N THR A 103 -12.27 -3.34 23.47
CA THR A 103 -13.28 -3.33 24.53
C THR A 103 -13.98 -4.68 24.67
N LYS A 104 -13.79 -5.56 23.69
CA LYS A 104 -14.31 -6.93 23.60
C LYS A 104 -13.42 -7.76 22.69
N ASP A 105 -13.57 -9.07 22.78
CA ASP A 105 -12.87 -9.99 21.88
C ASP A 105 -13.30 -9.80 20.42
N ALA A 106 -12.38 -10.10 19.51
CA ALA A 106 -12.67 -10.12 18.08
C ALA A 106 -13.71 -11.20 17.76
N TRP A 107 -14.60 -10.90 16.82
CA TRP A 107 -15.53 -11.90 16.29
C TRP A 107 -14.78 -13.07 15.64
N PRO A 108 -15.36 -14.28 15.62
CA PRO A 108 -14.81 -15.39 14.87
C PRO A 108 -14.57 -15.00 13.41
N ARG A 109 -13.44 -15.43 12.85
CA ARG A 109 -13.16 -15.22 11.41
C ARG A 109 -14.18 -16.03 10.59
N PRO A 110 -14.75 -15.45 9.51
CA PRO A 110 -15.80 -16.11 8.72
C PRO A 110 -15.30 -17.33 7.95
N GLY A 111 -13.99 -17.41 7.68
CA GLY A 111 -13.36 -18.50 6.94
C GLY A 111 -12.25 -17.98 6.02
N GLN A 112 -11.50 -18.90 5.42
CA GLN A 112 -10.52 -18.62 4.37
C GLN A 112 -10.69 -19.71 3.30
N LEU A 113 -10.37 -19.39 2.04
CA LEU A 113 -10.26 -20.40 0.99
C LEU A 113 -9.16 -21.40 1.35
N THR A 114 -9.29 -22.62 0.84
CA THR A 114 -8.27 -23.66 1.04
C THR A 114 -6.99 -23.30 0.31
N LEU A 115 -5.84 -23.84 0.75
CA LEU A 115 -4.56 -23.56 0.09
C LEU A 115 -4.55 -23.99 -1.37
N ASP A 116 -5.21 -25.09 -1.73
CA ASP A 116 -5.25 -25.59 -3.11
C ASP A 116 -6.03 -24.66 -4.06
N GLU A 117 -6.85 -23.76 -3.52
CA GLU A 117 -7.56 -22.72 -4.30
C GLU A 117 -6.71 -21.46 -4.53
N VAL A 118 -5.75 -21.17 -3.65
CA VAL A 118 -4.99 -19.92 -3.68
C VAL A 118 -3.49 -20.10 -3.94
N VAL A 119 -2.96 -21.32 -3.82
CA VAL A 119 -1.55 -21.67 -4.06
C VAL A 119 -1.45 -22.44 -5.36
N ILE A 120 -1.00 -21.77 -6.42
CA ILE A 120 -0.80 -22.36 -7.73
C ILE A 120 0.69 -22.59 -7.96
N LYS A 121 1.05 -23.83 -8.32
CA LYS A 121 2.43 -24.17 -8.65
C LYS A 121 2.67 -23.90 -10.13
N ASN A 122 3.71 -23.13 -10.43
CA ASN A 122 4.19 -22.79 -11.78
C ASN A 122 3.28 -21.86 -12.61
N SER A 123 2.06 -22.28 -12.97
CA SER A 123 1.22 -21.53 -13.92
C SER A 123 -0.28 -21.68 -13.66
N PHE A 124 -1.05 -20.62 -13.92
CA PHE A 124 -2.52 -20.65 -13.89
C PHE A 124 -3.08 -21.56 -14.99
N ASP A 125 -4.07 -22.37 -14.63
CA ASP A 125 -4.80 -23.21 -15.56
C ASP A 125 -5.78 -22.35 -16.38
N LYS A 126 -5.56 -22.27 -17.71
CA LYS A 126 -6.41 -21.50 -18.62
C LYS A 126 -7.85 -22.05 -18.70
N SER A 127 -8.07 -23.31 -18.35
CA SER A 127 -9.39 -23.95 -18.45
C SER A 127 -10.33 -23.64 -17.29
N LYS A 128 -9.83 -23.05 -16.19
CA LYS A 128 -10.62 -22.72 -14.99
C LYS A 128 -11.12 -21.27 -14.93
N HIS A 129 -10.81 -20.45 -15.94
CA HIS A 129 -11.02 -19.00 -15.90
C HIS A 129 -11.57 -18.43 -17.23
N LEU A 130 -12.23 -19.25 -18.06
CA LEU A 130 -13.04 -18.83 -19.22
C LEU A 130 -14.51 -19.18 -18.99
#